data_AF-A0AAE9SGI4-F1
#
_entry.id   AF-A0AAE9SGI4-F1
#
_cell.length_a   1.000
_cell.length_b   1.000
_cell.length_c   1.000
_cell.angle_alpha   90.00
_cell.angle_beta   90.00
_cell.angle_gamma   90.00
#
_symmetry.space_group_name_H-M   'P 1'
#
loop_
_entity.id
_entity.type
_entity.pdbx_description
1 polymer ?
#
loop_
_entity_poly.entity_id
_entity_poly.type
_entity_poly.pdbx_seq_one_letter_code
_entity_poly.pdbx_strand_id
1 'polypeptide(L)'
;MKTSKLFSLFLILSGLLTLLTGCASMYIHGSTPVQRAVSAADLLIEGNVSDDYIRVYKTEASQAERSIMDMISKAERNNVYYADIADNISDWMLLYSRVSTLQRMYPEGLQGKREFAVFEAKDYSNLKDTAYTKATEALYDEALHLVNMPGNNPKNISKALENLKRAKKYSRHLDNEINSLGAETAYNAAEALAYTNKPDNLLQASEYYMLANSWIPGYRGSLEKSRLTKEKAAYLYIEEGSYNLRLKDYTAFRHAKSSFQKAEKIIPGIASKELAEVNRLLSIKLVIAGLNNTYTEEDRIRRSIANELSSANSGPQIVEINFIRGGMNSIFNLIDIRDADLALIPADNYGKVKEIYGPVNTIKKNVSKTINGVVYNGIITEQSQLVTVYAQNDFVLYDIRTWRKTELRYFSNETNNFFRNFTVRYYSGAPEAKPADFDPGFLYEAGQYKKFFPELLDESNSMNLISNYGSLSSNGKELCNIIKNLQYIEKR
;
A
#
# COMPACT_ATOMS: atom_id res chain seq x y z
N MET A 1 -50.52 -14.21 35.79
CA MET A 1 -50.08 -15.57 35.40
C MET A 1 -49.14 -15.48 34.19
N LYS A 2 -47.83 -15.47 34.43
CA LYS A 2 -46.75 -15.32 33.43
C LYS A 2 -45.67 -16.39 33.71
N THR A 3 -46.00 -17.67 33.51
CA THR A 3 -45.06 -18.78 33.77
C THR A 3 -44.93 -19.78 32.63
N SER A 4 -45.72 -19.67 31.55
CA SER A 4 -45.70 -20.65 30.44
C SER A 4 -44.70 -20.35 29.32
N LYS A 5 -44.18 -19.11 29.17
CA LYS A 5 -43.24 -18.76 28.08
C LYS A 5 -41.76 -19.03 28.39
N LEU A 6 -41.37 -19.13 29.66
CA LEU A 6 -39.99 -19.42 30.06
C LEU A 6 -39.64 -20.91 29.97
N PHE A 7 -40.61 -21.80 30.21
CA PHE A 7 -40.42 -23.25 30.08
C PHE A 7 -40.30 -23.72 28.63
N SER A 8 -40.99 -23.06 27.69
CA SER A 8 -40.89 -23.36 26.26
C SER A 8 -39.51 -22.95 25.70
N LEU A 9 -38.94 -21.83 26.16
CA LEU A 9 -37.61 -21.40 25.72
C LEU A 9 -36.51 -22.33 26.26
N PHE A 10 -36.64 -22.82 27.50
CA PHE A 10 -35.68 -23.74 28.12
C PHE A 10 -35.69 -25.13 27.46
N LEU A 11 -36.85 -25.62 27.03
CA LEU A 11 -36.99 -26.87 26.28
C LEU A 11 -36.46 -26.79 24.84
N ILE A 12 -36.60 -25.63 24.18
CA ILE A 12 -36.02 -25.38 22.87
C ILE A 12 -34.49 -25.19 22.97
N LEU A 13 -34.00 -24.56 24.04
CA LEU A 13 -32.56 -24.39 24.28
C LEU A 13 -31.88 -25.71 24.73
N SER A 14 -32.57 -26.56 25.50
CA SER A 14 -32.07 -27.91 25.83
C SER A 14 -32.15 -28.86 24.63
N GLY A 15 -33.14 -28.69 23.75
CA GLY A 15 -33.23 -29.39 22.46
C GLY A 15 -32.14 -28.97 21.47
N LEU A 16 -31.76 -27.68 21.46
CA LEU A 16 -30.61 -27.18 20.69
C LEU A 16 -29.26 -27.60 21.28
N LEU A 17 -29.14 -27.76 22.61
CA LEU A 17 -27.92 -28.28 23.25
C LEU A 17 -27.75 -29.80 23.01
N THR A 18 -28.82 -30.58 22.86
CA THR A 18 -28.72 -31.99 22.45
C THR A 18 -28.43 -32.18 20.96
N LEU A 19 -28.57 -31.13 20.14
CA LEU A 19 -28.06 -31.11 18.76
C LEU A 19 -26.59 -30.66 18.67
N LEU A 20 -25.98 -30.31 19.81
CA LEU A 20 -24.55 -30.01 19.96
C LEU A 20 -23.75 -31.20 20.54
N THR A 21 -24.32 -32.41 20.62
CA THR A 21 -23.51 -33.62 20.61
C THR A 21 -22.89 -33.72 19.22
N GLY A 22 -21.67 -33.21 19.07
CA GLY A 22 -20.96 -33.19 17.80
C GLY A 22 -21.06 -34.56 17.15
N CYS A 23 -21.53 -34.62 15.90
CA CYS A 23 -21.51 -35.85 15.12
C CYS A 23 -20.12 -36.47 15.27
N ALA A 24 -20.00 -37.77 15.56
CA ALA A 24 -18.69 -38.42 15.77
C ALA A 24 -17.66 -38.10 14.66
N SER A 25 -18.14 -37.80 13.45
CA SER A 25 -17.35 -37.31 12.31
C SER A 25 -16.70 -35.93 12.49
N MET A 26 -17.26 -35.04 13.32
CA MET A 26 -16.70 -33.71 13.63
C MET A 26 -15.42 -33.80 14.47
N TYR A 27 -15.20 -34.93 15.14
CA TYR A 27 -13.99 -35.19 15.94
C TYR A 27 -12.90 -35.93 15.15
N ILE A 28 -13.12 -36.19 13.86
CA ILE A 28 -12.13 -36.80 12.97
C ILE A 28 -11.24 -35.74 12.35
N HIS A 29 -9.93 -35.95 12.48
CA HIS A 29 -8.90 -35.05 11.97
C HIS A 29 -8.01 -35.78 10.96
N GLY A 30 -7.49 -35.05 9.96
CA GLY A 30 -6.57 -35.59 8.95
C GLY A 30 -6.94 -35.20 7.53
N SER A 31 -5.93 -34.87 6.71
CA SER A 31 -6.15 -34.50 5.31
C SER A 31 -6.23 -35.72 4.40
N THR A 32 -5.60 -36.83 4.78
CA THR A 32 -5.62 -38.10 4.04
C THR A 32 -6.59 -39.11 4.67
N PRO A 33 -7.13 -40.07 3.88
CA PRO A 33 -7.95 -41.16 4.42
C PRO A 33 -7.27 -41.94 5.56
N VAL A 34 -5.95 -42.13 5.48
CA VAL A 34 -5.18 -42.84 6.52
C VAL A 34 -5.12 -42.04 7.81
N GLN A 35 -4.84 -40.74 7.75
CA GLN A 35 -4.82 -39.88 8.94
C GLN A 35 -6.18 -39.82 9.63
N ARG A 36 -7.27 -39.75 8.85
CA ARG A 36 -8.63 -39.80 9.40
C ARG A 36 -8.94 -41.13 10.07
N ALA A 37 -8.49 -42.25 9.49
CA ALA A 37 -8.62 -43.56 10.10
C ALA A 37 -7.80 -43.69 11.40
N VAL A 38 -6.59 -43.10 11.46
CA VAL A 38 -5.80 -43.00 12.69
C VAL A 38 -6.56 -42.22 13.75
N SER A 39 -7.08 -41.03 13.40
CA SER A 39 -7.87 -40.21 14.32
C SER A 39 -9.13 -40.93 14.82
N ALA A 40 -9.81 -41.70 13.96
CA ALA A 40 -10.96 -42.50 14.36
C ALA A 40 -10.56 -43.65 15.31
N ALA A 41 -9.41 -44.28 15.06
CA ALA A 41 -8.88 -45.34 15.91
C ALA A 41 -8.49 -44.80 17.29
N ASP A 42 -7.85 -43.63 17.37
CA ASP A 42 -7.50 -42.97 18.63
C ASP A 42 -8.74 -42.70 19.50
N LEU A 43 -9.84 -42.22 18.91
CA LEU A 43 -11.10 -42.01 19.65
C LEU A 43 -11.65 -43.29 20.25
N LEU A 44 -11.55 -44.43 19.54
CA LEU A 44 -11.95 -45.73 20.07
C LEU A 44 -11.01 -46.21 21.20
N ILE A 45 -9.71 -45.94 21.09
CA ILE A 45 -8.71 -46.26 22.12
C ILE A 45 -8.96 -45.42 23.39
N GLU A 46 -9.36 -44.16 23.23
CA GLU A 46 -9.73 -43.25 24.32
C GLU A 46 -11.06 -43.63 25.02
N GLY A 47 -11.77 -44.65 24.51
CA GLY A 47 -12.97 -45.19 25.12
C GLY A 47 -14.29 -44.66 24.52
N ASN A 48 -14.25 -43.93 23.41
CA ASN A 48 -15.46 -43.46 22.73
C ASN A 48 -16.11 -44.58 21.90
N VAL A 49 -16.77 -45.53 22.55
CA VAL A 49 -17.21 -46.81 21.95
C VAL A 49 -18.70 -46.86 21.52
N SER A 50 -19.38 -45.72 21.36
CA SER A 50 -20.77 -45.72 20.89
C SER A 50 -20.88 -46.12 19.42
N ASP A 51 -22.06 -46.59 18.98
CA ASP A 51 -22.31 -47.00 17.58
C ASP A 51 -21.85 -45.96 16.54
N ASP A 52 -21.99 -44.66 16.82
CA ASP A 52 -21.59 -43.61 15.86
C ASP A 52 -20.07 -43.54 15.66
N TYR A 53 -19.27 -43.69 16.73
CA TYR A 53 -17.80 -43.74 16.64
C TYR A 53 -17.32 -45.05 15.98
N ILE A 54 -17.99 -46.18 16.26
CA ILE A 54 -17.71 -47.46 15.60
C ILE A 54 -17.98 -47.35 14.09
N ARG A 55 -19.10 -46.74 13.69
CA ARG A 55 -19.46 -46.52 12.28
C ARG A 55 -18.47 -45.60 11.56
N VAL A 56 -18.06 -44.52 12.21
CA VAL A 56 -17.06 -43.59 11.67
C VAL A 56 -15.71 -44.30 11.48
N TYR A 57 -15.24 -45.05 12.47
CA TYR A 57 -14.02 -45.85 12.34
C TYR A 57 -14.10 -46.81 11.15
N LYS A 58 -15.18 -47.60 11.01
CA LYS A 58 -15.36 -48.52 9.88
C LYS A 58 -15.29 -47.78 8.54
N THR A 59 -15.95 -46.63 8.45
CA THR A 59 -15.99 -45.83 7.22
C THR A 59 -14.59 -45.33 6.84
N GLU A 60 -13.87 -44.72 7.78
CA GLU A 60 -12.53 -44.17 7.51
C GLU A 60 -11.50 -45.29 7.30
N ALA A 61 -11.56 -46.40 8.05
CA ALA A 61 -10.69 -47.56 7.86
C ALA A 61 -10.86 -48.18 6.46
N SER A 62 -12.11 -48.35 5.98
CA SER A 62 -12.37 -48.83 4.62
C SER A 62 -11.96 -47.82 3.53
N GLN A 63 -11.96 -46.52 3.81
CA GLN A 63 -11.41 -45.52 2.89
C GLN A 63 -9.88 -45.57 2.86
N ALA A 64 -9.25 -45.68 4.03
CA ALA A 64 -7.80 -45.82 4.16
C ALA A 64 -7.29 -47.06 3.42
N GLU A 65 -7.93 -48.22 3.60
CA GLU A 65 -7.56 -49.46 2.91
C GLU A 65 -7.65 -49.31 1.39
N ARG A 66 -8.76 -48.76 0.87
CA ARG A 66 -8.90 -48.51 -0.57
C ARG A 66 -7.83 -47.56 -1.10
N SER A 67 -7.52 -46.50 -0.36
CA SER A 67 -6.47 -45.54 -0.73
C SER A 67 -5.09 -46.18 -0.75
N ILE A 68 -4.76 -47.02 0.24
CA ILE A 68 -3.47 -47.74 0.31
C ILE A 68 -3.36 -48.70 -0.87
N MET A 69 -4.39 -49.48 -1.15
CA MET A 69 -4.40 -50.44 -2.27
C MET A 69 -4.30 -49.76 -3.64
N ASP A 70 -4.96 -48.62 -3.83
CA ASP A 70 -4.83 -47.82 -5.06
C ASP A 70 -3.40 -47.30 -5.26
N MET A 71 -2.76 -46.80 -4.20
CA MET A 71 -1.37 -46.33 -4.26
C MET A 71 -0.40 -47.47 -4.59
N ILE A 72 -0.55 -48.63 -3.95
CA ILE A 72 0.27 -49.83 -4.23
C ILE A 72 0.09 -50.25 -5.69
N SER A 73 -1.16 -50.37 -6.17
CA SER A 73 -1.43 -50.80 -7.54
C SER A 73 -0.87 -49.83 -8.59
N LYS A 74 -0.89 -48.51 -8.33
CA LYS A 74 -0.24 -47.51 -9.19
C LYS A 74 1.27 -47.65 -9.20
N ALA A 75 1.89 -47.84 -8.03
CA ALA A 75 3.33 -48.00 -7.89
C ALA A 75 3.86 -49.27 -8.55
N GLU A 76 3.10 -50.37 -8.55
CA GLU A 76 3.44 -51.60 -9.28
C GLU A 76 3.48 -51.39 -10.80
N ARG A 77 2.73 -50.41 -11.33
CA ARG A 77 2.67 -50.11 -12.77
C ARG A 77 3.70 -49.06 -13.20
N ASN A 78 4.04 -48.12 -12.33
CA ASN A 78 5.02 -47.07 -12.62
C ASN A 78 5.75 -46.67 -11.34
N ASN A 79 7.08 -46.81 -11.38
CA ASN A 79 7.93 -46.60 -10.21
C ASN A 79 7.86 -45.17 -9.62
N VAL A 80 7.49 -44.15 -10.42
CA VAL A 80 7.32 -42.77 -9.92
C VAL A 80 6.30 -42.69 -8.78
N TYR A 81 5.28 -43.54 -8.77
CA TYR A 81 4.26 -43.54 -7.72
C TYR A 81 4.75 -44.14 -6.39
N TYR A 82 5.93 -44.78 -6.34
CA TYR A 82 6.53 -45.12 -5.04
C TYR A 82 6.88 -43.87 -4.22
N ALA A 83 7.06 -42.70 -4.83
CA ALA A 83 7.24 -41.44 -4.10
C ALA A 83 5.99 -41.07 -3.28
N ASP A 84 4.80 -41.35 -3.79
CA ASP A 84 3.54 -41.12 -3.07
C ASP A 84 3.40 -42.09 -1.90
N ILE A 85 3.82 -43.35 -2.08
CA ILE A 85 3.90 -44.33 -0.99
C ILE A 85 4.93 -43.86 0.05
N ALA A 86 6.12 -43.44 -0.36
CA ALA A 86 7.18 -43.01 0.53
C ALA A 86 6.77 -41.82 1.42
N ASP A 87 5.98 -40.88 0.89
CA ASP A 87 5.45 -39.76 1.66
C ASP A 87 4.39 -40.17 2.70
N ASN A 88 3.65 -41.27 2.46
CA ASN A 88 2.53 -41.68 3.31
C ASN A 88 2.83 -42.90 4.19
N ILE A 89 3.92 -43.64 3.95
CA ILE A 89 4.20 -44.92 4.62
C ILE A 89 4.30 -44.80 6.14
N SER A 90 4.76 -43.66 6.66
CA SER A 90 4.80 -43.39 8.10
C SER A 90 3.40 -43.35 8.73
N ASP A 91 2.43 -42.75 8.03
CA ASP A 91 1.03 -42.72 8.48
C ASP A 91 0.40 -44.12 8.40
N TRP A 92 0.81 -44.94 7.43
CA TRP A 92 0.35 -46.32 7.31
C TRP A 92 0.85 -47.17 8.49
N MET A 93 2.11 -46.98 8.89
CA MET A 93 2.69 -47.62 10.08
C MET A 93 2.01 -47.16 11.37
N LEU A 94 1.63 -45.87 11.46
CA LEU A 94 0.88 -45.34 12.59
C LEU A 94 -0.51 -45.98 12.68
N LEU A 95 -1.22 -46.08 11.55
CA LEU A 95 -2.51 -46.77 11.48
C LEU A 95 -2.39 -48.23 11.92
N TYR A 96 -1.38 -48.95 11.42
CA TYR A 96 -1.09 -50.32 11.86
C TYR A 96 -0.93 -50.42 13.39
N SER A 97 -0.17 -49.51 14.00
CA SER A 97 0.03 -49.46 15.45
C SER A 97 -1.27 -49.22 16.23
N ARG A 98 -2.15 -48.34 15.74
CA ARG A 98 -3.45 -48.05 16.38
C ARG A 98 -4.42 -49.21 16.24
N VAL A 99 -4.53 -49.80 15.06
CA VAL A 99 -5.39 -50.97 14.84
C VAL A 99 -4.90 -52.17 15.67
N SER A 100 -3.59 -52.38 15.77
CA SER A 100 -3.00 -53.42 16.65
C SER A 100 -3.30 -53.18 18.13
N THR A 101 -3.44 -51.93 18.54
CA THR A 101 -3.83 -51.57 19.91
C THR A 101 -5.30 -51.88 20.15
N LEU A 102 -6.18 -51.50 19.23
CA LEU A 102 -7.60 -51.84 19.28
C LEU A 102 -7.83 -53.35 19.26
N GLN A 103 -7.08 -54.10 18.45
CA GLN A 103 -7.14 -55.56 18.41
C GLN A 103 -6.74 -56.20 19.76
N ARG A 104 -5.78 -55.62 20.49
CA ARG A 104 -5.41 -56.08 21.84
C ARG A 104 -6.45 -55.72 22.90
N MET A 105 -7.06 -54.53 22.80
CA MET A 105 -8.11 -54.08 23.71
C MET A 105 -9.42 -54.86 23.50
N TYR A 106 -9.72 -55.21 22.25
CA TYR A 106 -10.95 -55.87 21.83
C TYR A 106 -10.64 -57.07 20.90
N PRO A 107 -10.16 -58.21 21.45
CA PRO A 107 -9.71 -59.36 20.64
C PRO A 107 -10.79 -59.96 19.75
N GLU A 108 -12.04 -59.98 20.24
CA GLU A 108 -13.21 -60.48 19.50
C GLU A 108 -13.92 -59.38 18.70
N GLY A 109 -13.31 -58.20 18.58
CA GLY A 109 -13.94 -56.99 18.03
C GLY A 109 -14.70 -56.17 19.07
N LEU A 110 -15.07 -54.95 18.67
CA LEU A 110 -15.83 -54.01 19.50
C LEU A 110 -17.30 -54.04 19.12
N GLN A 111 -18.15 -54.46 20.06
CA GLN A 111 -19.59 -54.56 19.88
C GLN A 111 -20.33 -53.37 20.54
N GLY A 112 -20.98 -52.57 19.71
CA GLY A 112 -21.97 -51.57 20.10
C GLY A 112 -23.38 -52.16 20.16
N LYS A 113 -24.40 -51.29 20.28
CA LYS A 113 -25.81 -51.72 20.32
C LYS A 113 -26.31 -52.16 18.94
N ARG A 114 -25.78 -51.56 17.88
CA ARG A 114 -26.17 -51.82 16.48
C ARG A 114 -24.97 -52.01 15.56
N GLU A 115 -23.80 -51.54 15.97
CA GLU A 115 -22.58 -51.63 15.18
C GLU A 115 -21.61 -52.63 15.78
N PHE A 116 -20.81 -53.22 14.91
CA PHE A 116 -19.71 -54.12 15.27
C PHE A 116 -18.53 -53.82 14.36
N ALA A 117 -17.33 -53.74 14.94
CA ALA A 117 -16.08 -53.56 14.23
C ALA A 117 -15.06 -54.63 14.66
N VAL A 118 -14.42 -55.24 13.67
CA VAL A 118 -13.26 -56.12 13.85
C VAL A 118 -12.01 -55.32 13.52
N PHE A 119 -10.93 -55.57 14.26
CA PHE A 119 -9.66 -54.88 14.10
C PHE A 119 -8.63 -55.83 13.50
N GLU A 120 -8.30 -55.61 12.22
CA GLU A 120 -7.29 -56.38 11.50
C GLU A 120 -6.13 -55.48 11.10
N ALA A 121 -5.00 -55.61 11.81
CA ALA A 121 -3.82 -54.81 11.53
C ALA A 121 -3.01 -55.38 10.35
N LYS A 122 -2.75 -54.57 9.32
CA LYS A 122 -1.85 -54.93 8.21
C LYS A 122 -0.51 -54.22 8.35
N ASP A 123 0.56 -54.99 8.48
CA ASP A 123 1.92 -54.43 8.61
C ASP A 123 2.53 -54.14 7.23
N TYR A 124 2.86 -52.86 6.99
CA TYR A 124 3.50 -52.38 5.77
C TYR A 124 4.98 -52.08 5.94
N SER A 125 5.59 -52.45 7.08
CA SER A 125 6.99 -52.14 7.39
C SER A 125 7.95 -52.68 6.32
N ASN A 126 7.67 -53.87 5.76
CA ASN A 126 8.48 -54.47 4.70
C ASN A 126 8.42 -53.70 3.37
N LEU A 127 7.37 -52.90 3.14
CA LEU A 127 7.24 -52.08 1.93
C LEU A 127 8.06 -50.79 2.04
N LYS A 128 8.35 -50.32 3.26
CA LYS A 128 9.01 -49.03 3.50
C LYS A 128 10.34 -48.91 2.77
N ASP A 129 11.25 -49.86 2.98
CA ASP A 129 12.58 -49.80 2.39
C ASP A 129 12.54 -49.92 0.86
N THR A 130 11.63 -50.75 0.35
CA THR A 130 11.42 -50.89 -1.10
C THR A 130 10.85 -49.60 -1.71
N ALA A 131 9.85 -49.00 -1.06
CA ALA A 131 9.24 -47.75 -1.50
C ALA A 131 10.25 -46.60 -1.45
N TYR A 132 11.06 -46.52 -0.40
CA TYR A 132 12.10 -45.49 -0.29
C TYR A 132 13.15 -45.63 -1.38
N THR A 133 13.67 -46.84 -1.61
CA THR A 133 14.65 -47.09 -2.67
C THR A 133 14.08 -46.73 -4.04
N LYS A 134 12.91 -47.28 -4.41
CA LYS A 134 12.29 -47.04 -5.72
C LYS A 134 11.87 -45.58 -5.92
N ALA A 135 11.40 -44.90 -4.87
CA ALA A 135 11.08 -43.48 -4.93
C ALA A 135 12.32 -42.63 -5.19
N THR A 136 13.42 -42.91 -4.49
CA THR A 136 14.71 -42.23 -4.68
C THR A 136 15.22 -42.41 -6.11
N GLU A 137 15.21 -43.63 -6.64
CA GLU A 137 15.60 -43.94 -8.03
C GLU A 137 14.72 -43.21 -9.04
N ALA A 138 13.39 -43.33 -8.92
CA ALA A 138 12.47 -42.72 -9.89
C ALA A 138 12.54 -41.18 -9.90
N LEU A 139 12.72 -40.55 -8.74
CA LEU A 139 12.88 -39.10 -8.65
C LEU A 139 14.24 -38.63 -9.19
N TYR A 140 15.30 -39.42 -8.97
CA TYR A 140 16.61 -39.16 -9.55
C TYR A 140 16.56 -39.26 -11.09
N ASP A 141 15.96 -40.32 -11.62
CA ASP A 141 15.84 -40.54 -13.07
C ASP A 141 15.02 -39.44 -13.75
N GLU A 142 13.91 -39.01 -13.15
CA GLU A 142 13.12 -37.87 -13.66
C GLU A 142 13.94 -36.57 -13.61
N ALA A 143 14.71 -36.33 -12.54
CA ALA A 143 15.58 -35.15 -12.46
C ALA A 143 16.66 -35.18 -13.55
N LEU A 144 17.31 -36.32 -13.75
CA LEU A 144 18.33 -36.51 -14.79
C LEU A 144 17.74 -36.29 -16.19
N HIS A 145 16.56 -36.83 -16.45
CA HIS A 145 15.84 -36.62 -17.70
C HIS A 145 15.54 -35.13 -17.94
N LEU A 146 15.03 -34.42 -16.94
CA LEU A 146 14.72 -32.99 -17.02
C LEU A 146 15.96 -32.12 -17.30
N VAL A 147 17.10 -32.43 -16.68
CA VAL A 147 18.38 -31.72 -16.89
C VAL A 147 18.94 -31.96 -18.28
N ASN A 148 18.76 -33.17 -18.82
CA ASN A 148 19.23 -33.53 -20.16
C ASN A 148 18.31 -33.04 -21.29
N MET A 149 17.14 -32.48 -20.98
CA MET A 149 16.27 -31.89 -22.00
C MET A 149 16.94 -30.67 -22.67
N PRO A 150 16.89 -30.56 -24.01
CA PRO A 150 17.47 -29.43 -24.71
C PRO A 150 16.78 -28.11 -24.36
N GLY A 151 17.54 -27.02 -24.36
CA GLY A 151 17.01 -25.65 -24.24
C GLY A 151 17.15 -24.97 -22.87
N ASN A 152 17.81 -25.61 -21.89
CA ASN A 152 18.12 -25.04 -20.56
C ASN A 152 16.93 -24.30 -19.92
N ASN A 153 15.76 -24.93 -19.94
CA ASN A 153 14.51 -24.33 -19.49
C ASN A 153 14.52 -24.14 -17.95
N PRO A 154 14.36 -22.89 -17.43
CA PRO A 154 14.37 -22.63 -15.99
C PRO A 154 13.36 -23.45 -15.19
N LYS A 155 12.19 -23.78 -15.77
CA LYS A 155 11.19 -24.61 -15.11
C LYS A 155 11.68 -26.05 -14.90
N ASN A 156 12.39 -26.59 -15.88
CA ASN A 156 12.94 -27.94 -15.80
C ASN A 156 14.06 -28.01 -14.76
N ILE A 157 14.93 -27.00 -14.72
CA ILE A 157 15.99 -26.87 -13.70
C ILE A 157 15.40 -26.85 -12.29
N SER A 158 14.38 -26.01 -12.06
CA SER A 158 13.71 -25.92 -10.75
C SER A 158 13.10 -27.27 -10.34
N LYS A 159 12.33 -27.90 -11.24
CA LYS A 159 11.69 -29.19 -10.99
C LYS A 159 12.71 -30.31 -10.74
N ALA A 160 13.83 -30.33 -11.48
CA ALA A 160 14.90 -31.30 -11.27
C ALA A 160 15.52 -31.14 -9.88
N LEU A 161 15.86 -29.91 -9.47
CA LEU A 161 16.42 -29.64 -8.13
C LEU A 161 15.45 -29.98 -7.00
N GLU A 162 14.14 -29.78 -7.19
CA GLU A 162 13.10 -30.20 -6.25
C GLU A 162 13.01 -31.72 -6.12
N ASN A 163 13.01 -32.44 -7.24
CA ASN A 163 13.00 -33.90 -7.27
C ASN A 163 14.23 -34.49 -6.55
N LEU A 164 15.42 -33.93 -6.80
CA LEU A 164 16.65 -34.34 -6.11
C LEU A 164 16.58 -34.11 -4.60
N LYS A 165 16.04 -32.97 -4.16
CA LYS A 165 15.84 -32.70 -2.72
C LYS A 165 14.87 -33.70 -2.09
N ARG A 166 13.81 -34.08 -2.81
CA ARG A 166 12.82 -35.07 -2.36
C ARG A 166 13.44 -36.47 -2.30
N ALA A 167 14.23 -36.87 -3.31
CA ALA A 167 14.92 -38.16 -3.36
C ALA A 167 15.82 -38.42 -2.14
N LYS A 168 16.56 -37.40 -1.67
CA LYS A 168 17.42 -37.49 -0.47
C LYS A 168 16.67 -37.72 0.84
N LYS A 169 15.36 -37.46 0.89
CA LYS A 169 14.57 -37.66 2.11
C LYS A 169 14.32 -39.15 2.38
N TYR A 170 14.26 -39.96 1.34
CA TYR A 170 13.80 -41.35 1.46
C TYR A 170 14.94 -42.33 1.66
N SER A 171 16.00 -42.23 0.87
CA SER A 171 17.14 -43.16 0.94
C SER A 171 18.45 -42.47 0.60
N ARG A 172 19.54 -42.99 1.18
CA ARG A 172 20.91 -42.46 1.02
C ARG A 172 21.74 -43.17 -0.06
N HIS A 173 21.22 -44.25 -0.64
CA HIS A 173 22.01 -45.11 -1.54
C HIS A 173 22.47 -44.42 -2.84
N LEU A 174 21.78 -43.34 -3.26
CA LEU A 174 22.17 -42.48 -4.39
C LEU A 174 22.67 -41.09 -3.95
N ASP A 175 23.11 -40.92 -2.69
CA ASP A 175 23.50 -39.59 -2.19
C ASP A 175 24.62 -38.95 -3.04
N ASN A 176 25.59 -39.75 -3.52
CA ASN A 176 26.70 -39.23 -4.32
C ASN A 176 26.25 -38.74 -5.70
N GLU A 177 25.40 -39.51 -6.37
CA GLU A 177 24.81 -39.21 -7.67
C GLU A 177 23.91 -37.99 -7.58
N ILE A 178 23.03 -37.96 -6.57
CA ILE A 178 22.12 -36.85 -6.32
C ILE A 178 22.90 -35.57 -6.01
N ASN A 179 23.91 -35.63 -5.14
CA ASN A 179 24.73 -34.46 -4.81
C ASN A 179 25.50 -33.95 -6.03
N SER A 180 26.08 -34.85 -6.83
CA SER A 180 26.80 -34.50 -8.05
C SER A 180 25.89 -33.80 -9.06
N LEU A 181 24.74 -34.42 -9.39
CA LEU A 181 23.78 -33.87 -10.34
C LEU A 181 23.18 -32.54 -9.83
N GLY A 182 22.86 -32.45 -8.54
CA GLY A 182 22.34 -31.24 -7.92
C GLY A 182 23.33 -30.09 -7.94
N ALA A 183 24.60 -30.35 -7.63
CA ALA A 183 25.67 -29.35 -7.68
C ALA A 183 25.92 -28.87 -9.11
N GLU A 184 26.03 -29.78 -10.08
CA GLU A 184 26.25 -29.44 -11.48
C GLU A 184 25.09 -28.66 -12.09
N THR A 185 23.86 -29.10 -11.85
CA THR A 185 22.65 -28.45 -12.36
C THR A 185 22.54 -27.01 -11.82
N ALA A 186 22.73 -26.83 -10.51
CA ALA A 186 22.70 -25.50 -9.90
C ALA A 186 23.85 -24.61 -10.42
N TYR A 187 25.06 -25.16 -10.54
CA TYR A 187 26.20 -24.41 -11.07
C TYR A 187 25.98 -23.96 -12.53
N ASN A 188 25.52 -24.85 -13.40
CA ASN A 188 25.27 -24.53 -14.81
C ASN A 188 24.16 -23.48 -14.97
N ALA A 189 23.12 -23.54 -14.13
CA ALA A 189 22.09 -22.52 -14.07
C ALA A 189 22.66 -21.15 -13.65
N ALA A 190 23.57 -21.14 -12.66
CA ALA A 190 24.26 -19.94 -12.21
C ALA A 190 25.12 -19.32 -13.32
N GLU A 191 25.91 -20.13 -14.05
CA GLU A 191 26.74 -19.65 -15.17
C GLU A 191 25.90 -19.01 -16.29
N ALA A 192 24.79 -19.65 -16.65
CA ALA A 192 23.89 -19.14 -17.69
C ALA A 192 23.30 -17.76 -17.32
N LEU A 193 22.90 -17.58 -16.06
CA LEU A 193 22.39 -16.32 -15.55
C LEU A 193 23.48 -15.26 -15.43
N ALA A 194 24.65 -15.63 -14.93
CA ALA A 194 25.78 -14.73 -14.72
C ALA A 194 26.30 -14.11 -16.02
N TYR A 195 26.20 -14.82 -17.15
CA TYR A 195 26.60 -14.34 -18.46
C TYR A 195 25.83 -13.09 -18.94
N THR A 196 24.60 -12.90 -18.46
CA THR A 196 23.72 -11.81 -18.95
C THR A 196 24.12 -10.42 -18.47
N ASN A 197 24.97 -10.30 -17.44
CA ASN A 197 25.37 -9.04 -16.80
C ASN A 197 24.21 -8.13 -16.37
N LYS A 198 22.99 -8.67 -16.18
CA LYS A 198 21.87 -7.95 -15.58
C LYS A 198 21.91 -8.13 -14.07
N PRO A 199 21.83 -7.05 -13.25
CA PRO A 199 21.93 -7.17 -11.80
C PRO A 199 20.98 -8.21 -11.17
N ASP A 200 19.72 -8.26 -11.59
CA ASP A 200 18.75 -9.24 -11.07
C ASP A 200 19.15 -10.69 -11.38
N ASN A 201 19.64 -10.95 -12.60
CA ASN A 201 20.13 -12.27 -12.99
C ASN A 201 21.42 -12.64 -12.25
N LEU A 202 22.29 -11.68 -11.97
CA LEU A 202 23.50 -11.89 -11.17
C LEU A 202 23.15 -12.26 -9.71
N LEU A 203 22.14 -11.63 -9.12
CA LEU A 203 21.66 -12.01 -7.79
C LEU A 203 21.11 -13.44 -7.78
N GLN A 204 20.29 -13.80 -8.77
CA GLN A 204 19.79 -15.17 -8.91
C GLN A 204 20.93 -16.18 -9.16
N ALA A 205 21.92 -15.82 -9.96
CA ALA A 205 23.11 -16.65 -10.16
C ALA A 205 23.88 -16.90 -8.85
N SER A 206 24.01 -15.88 -7.99
CA SER A 206 24.61 -16.04 -6.65
C SER A 206 23.86 -17.06 -5.79
N GLU A 207 22.53 -17.05 -5.82
CA GLU A 207 21.71 -18.04 -5.11
C GLU A 207 21.95 -19.45 -5.64
N TYR A 208 22.03 -19.63 -6.96
CA TYR A 208 22.32 -20.93 -7.57
C TYR A 208 23.75 -21.41 -7.29
N TYR A 209 24.76 -20.53 -7.26
CA TYR A 209 26.09 -20.90 -6.79
C TYR A 209 26.09 -21.33 -5.31
N MET A 210 25.36 -20.62 -4.44
CA MET A 210 25.19 -21.06 -3.05
C MET A 210 24.51 -22.42 -2.95
N LEU A 211 23.51 -22.68 -3.79
CA LEU A 211 22.84 -23.96 -3.86
C LEU A 211 23.81 -25.06 -4.30
N ALA A 212 24.63 -24.83 -5.33
CA ALA A 212 25.67 -25.76 -5.75
C ALA A 212 26.65 -26.09 -4.60
N ASN A 213 27.08 -25.07 -3.86
CA ASN A 213 27.93 -25.25 -2.67
C ASN A 213 27.24 -26.02 -1.54
N SER A 214 25.90 -25.94 -1.42
CA SER A 214 25.14 -26.68 -0.42
C SER A 214 24.99 -28.18 -0.76
N TRP A 215 25.01 -28.53 -2.05
CA TRP A 215 25.02 -29.91 -2.51
C TRP A 215 26.40 -30.55 -2.31
N ILE A 216 27.45 -29.85 -2.73
CA ILE A 216 28.85 -30.26 -2.55
C ILE A 216 29.65 -29.03 -2.09
N PRO A 217 30.14 -29.00 -0.83
CA PRO A 217 30.96 -27.90 -0.35
C PRO A 217 32.19 -27.65 -1.23
N GLY A 218 32.41 -26.41 -1.63
CA GLY A 218 33.53 -26.02 -2.49
C GLY A 218 33.38 -26.38 -3.97
N TYR A 219 32.23 -26.92 -4.41
CA TYR A 219 32.00 -27.33 -5.79
C TYR A 219 32.39 -26.24 -6.78
N ARG A 220 33.46 -26.47 -7.56
CA ARG A 220 34.00 -25.54 -8.57
C ARG A 220 34.15 -24.09 -8.08
N GLY A 221 34.46 -23.88 -6.79
CA GLY A 221 34.61 -22.55 -6.19
C GLY A 221 33.30 -21.75 -6.08
N SER A 222 32.15 -22.41 -6.04
CA SER A 222 30.84 -21.74 -6.08
C SER A 222 30.62 -20.70 -4.99
N LEU A 223 31.15 -20.92 -3.77
CA LEU A 223 31.04 -19.93 -2.68
C LEU A 223 31.65 -18.58 -3.07
N GLU A 224 32.85 -18.61 -3.66
CA GLU A 224 33.55 -17.41 -4.10
C GLU A 224 32.85 -16.78 -5.31
N LYS A 225 32.42 -17.59 -6.28
CA LYS A 225 31.63 -17.10 -7.43
C LYS A 225 30.34 -16.41 -6.99
N SER A 226 29.66 -16.94 -5.98
CA SER A 226 28.46 -16.33 -5.41
C SER A 226 28.76 -14.92 -4.88
N ARG A 227 29.81 -14.78 -4.06
CA ARG A 227 30.25 -13.49 -3.50
C ARG A 227 30.59 -12.48 -4.60
N LEU A 228 31.44 -12.87 -5.55
CA LEU A 228 31.86 -12.02 -6.66
C LEU A 228 30.68 -11.57 -7.55
N THR A 229 29.71 -12.46 -7.76
CA THR A 229 28.53 -12.16 -8.57
C THR A 229 27.61 -11.16 -7.87
N LYS A 230 27.43 -11.28 -6.55
CA LYS A 230 26.72 -10.29 -5.72
C LYS A 230 27.39 -8.92 -5.74
N GLU A 231 28.71 -8.90 -5.56
CA GLU A 231 29.51 -7.66 -5.65
C GLU A 231 29.35 -7.01 -7.00
N LYS A 232 29.49 -7.78 -8.09
CA LYS A 232 29.28 -7.29 -9.45
C LYS A 232 27.89 -6.70 -9.65
N ALA A 233 26.83 -7.34 -9.14
CA ALA A 233 25.47 -6.81 -9.23
C ALA A 233 25.34 -5.46 -8.50
N ALA A 234 25.91 -5.33 -7.30
CA ALA A 234 25.90 -4.07 -6.54
C ALA A 234 26.66 -2.96 -7.28
N TYR A 235 27.84 -3.26 -7.82
CA TYR A 235 28.62 -2.29 -8.61
C TYR A 235 27.90 -1.82 -9.87
N LEU A 236 27.21 -2.71 -10.60
CA LEU A 236 26.43 -2.31 -11.77
C LEU A 236 25.29 -1.34 -11.42
N TYR A 237 24.64 -1.52 -10.26
CA TYR A 237 23.67 -0.53 -9.78
C TYR A 237 24.31 0.80 -9.38
N ILE A 238 25.51 0.79 -8.81
CA ILE A 238 26.27 2.03 -8.53
C ILE A 238 26.64 2.74 -9.83
N GLU A 239 27.06 2.01 -10.86
CA GLU A 239 27.38 2.56 -12.18
C GLU A 239 26.14 3.19 -12.83
N GLU A 240 25.00 2.48 -12.83
CA GLU A 240 23.73 3.00 -13.31
C GLU A 240 23.32 4.26 -12.54
N GLY A 241 23.45 4.25 -11.21
CA GLY A 241 23.15 5.41 -10.38
C GLY A 241 24.06 6.59 -10.68
N SER A 242 25.35 6.34 -10.83
CA SER A 242 26.36 7.36 -11.17
C SER A 242 26.17 7.94 -12.56
N TYR A 243 25.73 7.13 -13.54
CA TYR A 243 25.36 7.61 -14.87
C TYR A 243 24.19 8.59 -14.78
N ASN A 244 23.13 8.21 -14.09
CA ASN A 244 21.95 9.07 -13.89
C ASN A 244 22.30 10.37 -13.13
N LEU A 245 23.18 10.29 -12.13
CA LEU A 245 23.63 11.47 -11.38
C LEU A 245 24.31 12.53 -12.28
N ARG A 246 24.95 12.11 -13.39
CA ARG A 246 25.62 13.03 -14.33
C ARG A 246 24.65 13.78 -15.25
N LEU A 247 23.40 13.32 -15.38
CA LEU A 247 22.40 13.95 -16.25
C LEU A 247 21.90 15.29 -15.69
N LYS A 248 22.10 15.54 -14.38
CA LYS A 248 21.78 16.81 -13.72
C LYS A 248 20.33 17.25 -13.89
N ASP A 249 19.40 16.32 -13.73
CA ASP A 249 17.97 16.61 -13.63
C ASP A 249 17.32 15.80 -12.50
N TYR A 250 16.18 16.27 -12.01
CA TYR A 250 15.52 15.65 -10.86
C TYR A 250 15.01 14.23 -11.12
N THR A 251 14.54 13.93 -12.33
CA THR A 251 14.05 12.60 -12.69
C THR A 251 15.20 11.61 -12.67
N ALA A 252 16.34 11.98 -13.27
CA ALA A 252 17.55 11.17 -13.22
C ALA A 252 18.08 11.00 -11.79
N PHE A 253 18.06 12.03 -10.94
CA PHE A 253 18.44 11.87 -9.54
C PHE A 253 17.54 10.88 -8.77
N ARG A 254 16.23 10.86 -9.04
CA ARG A 254 15.33 9.87 -8.44
C ARG A 254 15.68 8.44 -8.90
N HIS A 255 15.99 8.27 -10.19
CA HIS A 255 16.49 6.99 -10.70
C HIS A 255 17.83 6.60 -10.06
N ALA A 256 18.75 7.55 -9.94
CA ALA A 256 20.05 7.34 -9.29
C ALA A 256 19.87 6.85 -7.84
N LYS A 257 19.01 7.53 -7.07
CA LYS A 257 18.68 7.12 -5.71
C LYS A 257 18.12 5.70 -5.65
N SER A 258 17.21 5.33 -6.54
CA SER A 258 16.67 3.97 -6.61
C SER A 258 17.78 2.94 -6.88
N SER A 259 18.70 3.19 -7.81
CA SER A 259 19.80 2.27 -8.10
C SER A 259 20.77 2.17 -6.92
N PHE A 260 21.14 3.28 -6.28
CA PHE A 260 21.97 3.25 -5.07
C PHE A 260 21.30 2.51 -3.90
N GLN A 261 19.98 2.66 -3.72
CA GLN A 261 19.23 1.89 -2.71
C GLN A 261 19.24 0.39 -2.99
N LYS A 262 19.17 -0.02 -4.27
CA LYS A 262 19.32 -1.44 -4.66
C LYS A 262 20.72 -1.96 -4.33
N ALA A 263 21.77 -1.19 -4.63
CA ALA A 263 23.15 -1.55 -4.27
C ALA A 263 23.33 -1.70 -2.75
N GLU A 264 22.83 -0.74 -1.97
CA GLU A 264 22.88 -0.73 -0.49
C GLU A 264 22.16 -1.93 0.12
N LYS A 265 21.06 -2.38 -0.50
CA LYS A 265 20.33 -3.58 -0.07
C LYS A 265 21.13 -4.87 -0.29
N ILE A 266 21.97 -4.91 -1.32
CA ILE A 266 22.81 -6.09 -1.62
C ILE A 266 24.02 -6.11 -0.71
N ILE A 267 24.73 -4.98 -0.59
CA ILE A 267 25.91 -4.82 0.27
C ILE A 267 25.72 -3.55 1.11
N PRO A 268 25.36 -3.68 2.39
CA PRO A 268 25.21 -2.53 3.28
C PRO A 268 26.49 -1.68 3.35
N GLY A 269 26.35 -0.37 3.25
CA GLY A 269 27.45 0.60 3.28
C GLY A 269 28.09 0.89 1.92
N ILE A 270 27.80 0.14 0.86
CA ILE A 270 28.50 0.27 -0.43
C ILE A 270 28.17 1.57 -1.18
N ALA A 271 26.97 2.12 -0.98
CA ALA A 271 26.47 3.31 -1.69
C ALA A 271 26.03 4.42 -0.72
N SER A 272 26.43 4.36 0.55
CA SER A 272 26.02 5.31 1.60
C SER A 272 26.39 6.76 1.27
N LYS A 273 27.55 7.01 0.64
CA LYS A 273 27.99 8.37 0.27
C LYS A 273 27.17 8.91 -0.90
N GLU A 274 26.94 8.07 -1.90
CA GLU A 274 26.16 8.34 -3.09
C GLU A 274 24.69 8.63 -2.74
N LEU A 275 24.13 7.88 -1.79
CA LEU A 275 22.80 8.12 -1.23
C LEU A 275 22.71 9.46 -0.50
N ALA A 276 23.72 9.83 0.29
CA ALA A 276 23.76 11.12 0.96
C ALA A 276 23.79 12.27 -0.06
N GLU A 277 24.63 12.14 -1.10
CA GLU A 277 24.73 13.15 -2.15
C GLU A 277 23.45 13.29 -2.96
N VAL A 278 22.86 12.19 -3.43
CA VAL A 278 21.61 12.26 -4.22
C VAL A 278 20.45 12.79 -3.37
N ASN A 279 20.39 12.48 -2.07
CA ASN A 279 19.39 13.07 -1.17
C ASN A 279 19.56 14.58 -1.05
N ARG A 280 20.81 15.07 -0.92
CA ARG A 280 21.11 16.50 -0.91
C ARG A 280 20.65 17.18 -2.20
N LEU A 281 20.89 16.57 -3.36
CA LEU A 281 20.48 17.10 -4.67
C LEU A 281 18.96 17.06 -4.90
N LEU A 282 18.26 16.08 -4.33
CA LEU A 282 16.81 15.95 -4.37
C LEU A 282 16.07 16.81 -3.32
N SER A 283 16.81 17.51 -2.47
CA SER A 283 16.26 18.34 -1.40
C SER A 283 16.14 19.80 -1.81
N ILE A 284 15.01 20.41 -1.46
CA ILE A 284 14.82 21.86 -1.55
C ILE A 284 14.35 22.43 -0.22
N LYS A 285 14.69 23.70 0.03
CA LYS A 285 14.22 24.46 1.19
C LYS A 285 13.11 25.42 0.80
N LEU A 286 11.91 25.20 1.30
CA LEU A 286 10.76 26.08 1.10
C LEU A 286 10.53 26.92 2.36
N VAL A 287 10.56 28.25 2.19
CA VAL A 287 10.06 29.17 3.20
C VAL A 287 8.62 29.50 2.92
N ILE A 288 7.78 29.42 3.95
CA ILE A 288 6.39 29.90 3.93
C ILE A 288 6.31 31.06 4.91
N ALA A 289 6.17 32.27 4.37
CA ALA A 289 6.05 33.48 5.17
C ALA A 289 4.57 33.80 5.40
N GLY A 290 4.20 34.10 6.65
CA GLY A 290 2.87 34.55 7.03
C GLY A 290 2.92 35.80 7.90
N LEU A 291 1.86 36.60 7.84
CA LEU A 291 1.66 37.71 8.77
C LEU A 291 0.90 37.20 9.99
N ASN A 292 1.41 37.44 11.20
CA ASN A 292 0.88 36.90 12.48
C ASN A 292 0.93 35.36 12.58
N ASN A 293 0.21 34.78 13.56
CA ASN A 293 0.23 33.35 13.90
C ASN A 293 -0.74 32.52 13.01
N THR A 294 -0.72 32.75 11.70
CA THR A 294 -1.76 32.30 10.76
C THR A 294 -1.68 30.85 10.31
N TYR A 295 -0.59 30.14 10.60
CA TYR A 295 -0.46 28.71 10.30
C TYR A 295 -0.40 27.92 11.61
N THR A 296 -1.56 27.54 12.15
CA THR A 296 -1.65 26.76 13.39
C THR A 296 -1.35 25.27 13.17
N GLU A 297 -1.43 24.79 11.93
CA GLU A 297 -1.26 23.37 11.57
C GLU A 297 0.05 23.10 10.78
N GLU A 298 1.16 23.78 11.11
CA GLU A 298 2.43 23.67 10.37
C GLU A 298 2.87 22.21 10.13
N ASP A 299 2.81 21.34 11.14
CA ASP A 299 3.21 19.93 11.01
C ASP A 299 2.31 19.11 10.08
N ARG A 300 1.02 19.47 9.95
CA ARG A 300 0.13 18.83 8.98
C ARG A 300 0.46 19.32 7.57
N ILE A 301 0.72 20.62 7.41
CA ILE A 301 1.16 21.20 6.13
C ILE A 301 2.48 20.55 5.69
N ARG A 302 3.48 20.46 6.58
CA ARG A 302 4.78 19.82 6.29
C ARG A 302 4.59 18.41 5.76
N ARG A 303 3.83 17.58 6.48
CA ARG A 303 3.57 16.18 6.10
C ARG A 303 2.81 16.07 4.78
N SER A 304 1.76 16.86 4.59
CA SER A 304 0.95 16.77 3.36
C SER A 304 1.72 17.17 2.11
N ILE A 305 2.55 18.22 2.18
CA ILE A 305 3.43 18.61 1.07
C ILE A 305 4.53 17.56 0.87
N ALA A 306 5.21 17.11 1.93
CA ALA A 306 6.27 16.12 1.83
C ALA A 306 5.78 14.80 1.20
N ASN A 307 4.61 14.32 1.61
CA ASN A 307 4.01 13.11 1.05
C ASN A 307 3.78 13.27 -0.46
N GLU A 308 3.16 14.37 -0.87
CA GLU A 308 2.82 14.65 -2.27
C GLU A 308 4.05 14.76 -3.19
N LEU A 309 5.15 15.33 -2.69
CA LEU A 309 6.42 15.44 -3.43
C LEU A 309 7.19 14.12 -3.43
N SER A 310 7.17 13.37 -2.31
CA SER A 310 7.89 12.10 -2.21
C SER A 310 7.36 11.06 -3.21
N SER A 311 6.05 11.06 -3.47
CA SER A 311 5.36 10.16 -4.39
C SER A 311 5.40 10.60 -5.86
N ALA A 312 5.92 11.79 -6.15
CA ALA A 312 6.05 12.27 -7.53
C ALA A 312 7.14 11.53 -8.31
N ASN A 313 7.01 11.48 -9.63
CA ASN A 313 8.03 10.90 -10.52
C ASN A 313 9.07 11.93 -11.02
N SER A 314 8.85 13.22 -10.71
CA SER A 314 9.69 14.33 -11.16
C SER A 314 9.91 15.36 -10.04
N GLY A 315 10.84 16.27 -10.28
CA GLY A 315 11.16 17.35 -9.36
C GLY A 315 11.82 16.88 -8.05
N PRO A 316 12.08 17.81 -7.12
CA PRO A 316 12.62 17.50 -5.80
C PRO A 316 11.77 16.44 -5.09
N GLN A 317 12.43 15.54 -4.36
CA GLN A 317 11.76 14.50 -3.56
C GLN A 317 11.57 14.94 -2.11
N ILE A 318 12.51 15.71 -1.59
CA ILE A 318 12.56 16.13 -0.19
C ILE A 318 12.34 17.63 -0.15
N VAL A 319 11.46 18.08 0.76
CA VAL A 319 11.24 19.49 1.01
C VAL A 319 11.41 19.76 2.50
N GLU A 320 12.29 20.69 2.82
CA GLU A 320 12.46 21.24 4.16
C GLU A 320 11.66 22.53 4.24
N ILE A 321 10.65 22.56 5.12
CA ILE A 321 9.71 23.69 5.18
C ILE A 321 9.91 24.48 6.48
N ASN A 322 10.30 25.74 6.32
CA ASN A 322 10.46 26.70 7.39
C ASN A 322 9.35 27.75 7.33
N PHE A 323 8.69 27.99 8.45
CA PHE A 323 7.68 29.03 8.56
C PHE A 323 8.31 30.27 9.18
N ILE A 324 8.15 31.41 8.52
CA ILE A 324 8.62 32.71 9.01
C ILE A 324 7.40 33.56 9.36
N ARG A 325 7.46 34.19 10.53
CA ARG A 325 6.37 35.01 11.09
C ARG A 325 6.82 36.46 11.09
N GLY A 326 6.11 37.31 10.38
CA GLY A 326 6.37 38.76 10.31
C GLY A 326 5.16 39.58 10.75
N GLY A 327 5.39 40.85 11.11
CA GLY A 327 4.34 41.85 11.30
C GLY A 327 4.04 42.58 9.98
N MET A 328 2.89 43.26 9.87
CA MET A 328 2.50 44.01 8.65
C MET A 328 3.54 45.06 8.19
N ASN A 329 4.44 45.49 9.08
CA ASN A 329 5.52 46.44 8.79
C ASN A 329 6.89 45.79 8.51
N SER A 330 7.02 44.46 8.68
CA SER A 330 8.23 43.74 8.30
C SER A 330 8.11 43.30 6.85
N ILE A 331 8.61 44.13 5.95
CA ILE A 331 9.04 43.65 4.63
C ILE A 331 10.00 42.50 4.93
N PHE A 332 9.64 41.26 4.58
CA PHE A 332 10.52 40.10 4.77
C PHE A 332 11.82 40.42 4.04
N ASN A 333 12.86 40.77 4.82
CA ASN A 333 14.12 41.18 4.26
C ASN A 333 14.74 39.97 3.57
N LEU A 334 15.51 40.22 2.50
CA LEU A 334 16.27 39.17 1.79
C LEU A 334 17.15 38.31 2.73
N ILE A 335 17.46 38.83 3.92
CA ILE A 335 18.26 38.16 4.96
C ILE A 335 17.49 36.97 5.57
N ASP A 336 16.18 37.09 5.80
CA ASP A 336 15.37 36.04 6.46
C ASP A 336 15.11 34.84 5.54
N ILE A 337 15.27 35.02 4.23
CA ILE A 337 15.03 34.00 3.20
C ILE A 337 16.31 33.57 2.47
N ARG A 338 17.49 34.00 2.95
CA ARG A 338 18.76 33.85 2.22
C ARG A 338 19.21 32.40 2.01
N ASP A 339 18.80 31.51 2.92
CA ASP A 339 19.14 30.08 2.87
C ASP A 339 18.04 29.20 2.26
N ALA A 340 16.99 29.82 1.73
CA ALA A 340 15.87 29.11 1.11
C ALA A 340 16.08 28.95 -0.40
N ASP A 341 15.43 27.94 -0.97
CA ASP A 341 15.39 27.68 -2.41
C ASP A 341 14.13 28.28 -3.04
N LEU A 342 13.03 28.20 -2.30
CA LEU A 342 11.75 28.74 -2.68
C LEU A 342 11.19 29.57 -1.54
N ALA A 343 10.47 30.64 -1.86
CA ALA A 343 9.80 31.47 -0.88
C ALA A 343 8.35 31.72 -1.31
N LEU A 344 7.40 31.19 -0.55
CA LEU A 344 5.98 31.53 -0.64
C LEU A 344 5.70 32.67 0.33
N ILE A 345 5.48 33.87 -0.20
CA ILE A 345 5.34 35.09 0.61
C ILE A 345 4.09 35.87 0.20
N PRO A 346 3.55 36.73 1.09
CA PRO A 346 2.47 37.65 0.73
C PRO A 346 2.86 38.54 -0.45
N ALA A 347 1.91 38.79 -1.35
CA ALA A 347 2.09 39.73 -2.46
C ALA A 347 2.13 41.20 -1.98
N ASP A 348 2.63 42.12 -2.81
CA ASP A 348 2.74 43.55 -2.47
C ASP A 348 1.39 44.25 -2.23
N ASN A 349 0.31 43.62 -2.65
CA ASN A 349 -1.06 44.06 -2.44
C ASN A 349 -1.74 43.36 -1.24
N TYR A 350 -1.04 42.47 -0.54
CA TYR A 350 -1.60 41.76 0.60
C TYR A 350 -2.12 42.74 1.68
N GLY A 351 -3.32 42.49 2.17
CA GLY A 351 -4.03 43.33 3.14
C GLY A 351 -4.66 44.61 2.55
N LYS A 352 -4.52 44.86 1.24
CA LYS A 352 -5.24 45.96 0.57
C LYS A 352 -6.66 45.53 0.20
N VAL A 353 -7.53 46.51 -0.05
CA VAL A 353 -8.91 46.28 -0.48
C VAL A 353 -9.06 46.70 -1.93
N LYS A 354 -9.63 45.81 -2.75
CA LYS A 354 -10.01 46.09 -4.13
C LYS A 354 -11.51 46.34 -4.18
N GLU A 355 -11.90 47.49 -4.73
CA GLU A 355 -13.30 47.91 -4.91
C GLU A 355 -13.65 47.84 -6.39
N ILE A 356 -14.75 47.16 -6.72
CA ILE A 356 -15.27 47.00 -8.08
C ILE A 356 -16.66 47.64 -8.14
N TYR A 357 -16.82 48.58 -9.06
CA TYR A 357 -18.06 49.34 -9.25
C TYR A 357 -18.81 48.80 -10.46
N GLY A 358 -20.02 48.30 -10.25
CA GLY A 358 -20.93 47.88 -11.31
C GLY A 358 -21.49 49.08 -12.11
N PRO A 359 -22.19 48.80 -13.22
CA PRO A 359 -22.86 49.86 -13.98
C PRO A 359 -23.95 50.53 -13.14
N VAL A 360 -24.15 51.85 -13.35
CA VAL A 360 -25.22 52.60 -12.71
C VAL A 360 -26.51 52.39 -13.50
N ASN A 361 -27.46 51.69 -12.89
CA ASN A 361 -28.79 51.50 -13.47
C ASN A 361 -29.69 52.67 -13.06
N THR A 362 -30.36 53.31 -14.04
CA THR A 362 -31.26 54.44 -13.77
C THR A 362 -32.69 54.06 -14.11
N ILE A 363 -33.60 54.23 -13.16
CA ILE A 363 -35.04 53.98 -13.30
C ILE A 363 -35.80 55.27 -12.97
N LYS A 364 -36.78 55.63 -13.79
CA LYS A 364 -37.67 56.76 -13.52
C LYS A 364 -39.06 56.24 -13.16
N LYS A 365 -39.58 56.67 -12.02
CA LYS A 365 -40.91 56.32 -11.54
C LYS A 365 -41.74 57.58 -11.34
N ASN A 366 -42.88 57.64 -12.01
CA ASN A 366 -43.85 58.71 -11.80
C ASN A 366 -44.56 58.49 -10.46
N VAL A 367 -44.74 59.56 -9.70
CA VAL A 367 -45.50 59.59 -8.45
C VAL A 367 -46.52 60.71 -8.49
N SER A 368 -47.65 60.51 -7.83
CA SER A 368 -48.68 61.54 -7.75
C SER A 368 -49.41 61.46 -6.41
N LYS A 369 -49.98 62.58 -5.98
CA LYS A 369 -50.81 62.68 -4.79
C LYS A 369 -51.96 63.63 -5.06
N THR A 370 -53.16 63.25 -4.63
CA THR A 370 -54.36 64.08 -4.77
C THR A 370 -54.69 64.71 -3.41
N ILE A 371 -54.80 66.03 -3.36
CA ILE A 371 -55.18 66.78 -2.15
C ILE A 371 -56.30 67.75 -2.56
N ASN A 372 -57.46 67.69 -1.87
CA ASN A 372 -58.62 68.56 -2.12
C ASN A 372 -59.04 68.65 -3.60
N GLY A 373 -58.97 67.53 -4.33
CA GLY A 373 -59.34 67.45 -5.76
C GLY A 373 -58.26 67.91 -6.75
N VAL A 374 -57.12 68.42 -6.28
CA VAL A 374 -55.97 68.79 -7.13
C VAL A 374 -54.96 67.64 -7.16
N VAL A 375 -54.58 67.19 -8.38
CA VAL A 375 -53.55 66.16 -8.59
C VAL A 375 -52.19 66.81 -8.73
N TYR A 376 -51.31 66.54 -7.78
CA TYR A 376 -49.91 66.93 -7.82
C TYR A 376 -49.10 65.77 -8.37
N ASN A 377 -48.15 66.05 -9.27
CA ASN A 377 -47.29 65.05 -9.90
C ASN A 377 -45.81 65.30 -9.58
N GLY A 378 -45.04 64.23 -9.58
CA GLY A 378 -43.59 64.25 -9.48
C GLY A 378 -42.95 63.03 -10.12
N ILE A 379 -41.64 63.06 -10.25
CA ILE A 379 -40.82 61.98 -10.80
C ILE A 379 -39.74 61.66 -9.78
N ILE A 380 -39.60 60.38 -9.45
CA ILE A 380 -38.46 59.85 -8.73
C ILE A 380 -37.52 59.23 -9.75
N THR A 381 -36.31 59.78 -9.86
CA THR A 381 -35.20 59.14 -10.58
C THR A 381 -34.39 58.37 -9.57
N GLU A 382 -34.42 57.04 -9.66
CA GLU A 382 -33.63 56.13 -8.85
C GLU A 382 -32.40 55.69 -9.64
N GLN A 383 -31.23 55.80 -9.03
CA GLN A 383 -29.98 55.24 -9.56
C GLN A 383 -29.47 54.20 -8.57
N SER A 384 -29.15 53.01 -9.06
CA SER A 384 -28.60 51.93 -8.26
C SER A 384 -27.27 51.42 -8.81
N GLN A 385 -26.31 51.15 -7.94
CA GLN A 385 -25.01 50.59 -8.28
C GLN A 385 -24.63 49.46 -7.34
N LEU A 386 -24.29 48.31 -7.90
CA LEU A 386 -23.68 47.21 -7.15
C LEU A 386 -22.19 47.49 -6.94
N VAL A 387 -21.74 47.51 -5.70
CA VAL A 387 -20.31 47.59 -5.36
C VAL A 387 -19.88 46.31 -4.71
N THR A 388 -18.80 45.73 -5.23
CA THR A 388 -18.17 44.53 -4.67
C THR A 388 -16.78 44.88 -4.15
N VAL A 389 -16.48 44.48 -2.91
CA VAL A 389 -15.19 44.66 -2.26
C VAL A 389 -14.52 43.32 -2.00
N TYR A 390 -13.20 43.29 -2.14
CA TYR A 390 -12.38 42.09 -1.96
C TYR A 390 -11.17 42.43 -1.09
N ALA A 391 -10.91 41.62 -0.06
CA ALA A 391 -9.65 41.66 0.66
C ALA A 391 -8.58 40.95 -0.16
N GLN A 392 -7.50 41.64 -0.51
CA GLN A 392 -6.39 41.07 -1.26
C GLN A 392 -5.52 40.27 -0.30
N ASN A 393 -5.58 38.94 -0.38
CA ASN A 393 -4.80 38.02 0.45
C ASN A 393 -3.92 37.12 -0.41
N ASP A 394 -3.35 37.72 -1.44
CA ASP A 394 -2.63 37.01 -2.49
C ASP A 394 -1.22 36.65 -2.03
N PHE A 395 -0.72 35.51 -2.51
CA PHE A 395 0.63 35.04 -2.24
C PHE A 395 1.38 34.83 -3.55
N VAL A 396 2.70 34.94 -3.48
CA VAL A 396 3.57 34.67 -4.61
C VAL A 396 4.63 33.67 -4.19
N LEU A 397 4.78 32.62 -5.00
CA LEU A 397 5.90 31.71 -4.90
C LEU A 397 7.04 32.20 -5.78
N TYR A 398 8.19 32.38 -5.16
CA TYR A 398 9.42 32.76 -5.84
C TYR A 398 10.45 31.63 -5.83
N ASP A 399 11.19 31.52 -6.93
CA ASP A 399 12.47 30.81 -7.00
C ASP A 399 13.59 31.76 -6.60
N ILE A 400 14.35 31.37 -5.58
CA ILE A 400 15.46 32.13 -5.00
C ILE A 400 16.76 31.32 -5.03
N ARG A 401 16.80 30.17 -5.73
CA ARG A 401 18.01 29.36 -5.95
C ARG A 401 19.07 30.09 -6.77
N THR A 402 18.68 31.17 -7.46
CA THR A 402 19.60 32.06 -8.19
C THR A 402 19.63 33.42 -7.51
N TRP A 403 20.67 34.21 -7.81
CA TRP A 403 20.81 35.57 -7.28
C TRP A 403 19.64 36.51 -7.64
N ARG A 404 18.84 36.17 -8.66
CA ARG A 404 17.60 36.88 -9.00
C ARG A 404 16.40 36.12 -8.45
N LYS A 405 15.54 36.84 -7.74
CA LYS A 405 14.20 36.40 -7.36
C LYS A 405 13.34 36.27 -8.62
N THR A 406 12.90 35.06 -8.96
CA THR A 406 12.03 34.80 -10.13
C THR A 406 10.65 34.40 -9.65
N GLU A 407 9.59 35.05 -10.13
CA GLU A 407 8.22 34.64 -9.85
C GLU A 407 7.90 33.31 -10.55
N LEU A 408 7.49 32.32 -9.77
CA LEU A 408 7.02 31.04 -10.31
C LEU A 408 5.50 31.01 -10.43
N ARG A 409 4.79 31.54 -9.43
CA ARG A 409 3.32 31.50 -9.39
C ARG A 409 2.74 32.56 -8.48
N TYR A 410 1.71 33.24 -8.99
CA TYR A 410 0.80 34.09 -8.23
C TYR A 410 -0.44 33.30 -7.80
N PHE A 411 -0.79 33.34 -6.52
CA PHE A 411 -1.96 32.70 -5.94
C PHE A 411 -2.95 33.78 -5.53
N SER A 412 -4.01 33.94 -6.32
CA SER A 412 -5.10 34.84 -5.98
C SER A 412 -6.05 34.20 -4.97
N ASN A 413 -6.43 34.97 -3.95
CA ASN A 413 -7.40 34.52 -2.96
C ASN A 413 -8.67 35.38 -3.02
N GLU A 414 -9.59 35.03 -3.92
CA GLU A 414 -10.84 35.78 -4.16
C GLU A 414 -12.01 35.38 -3.26
N THR A 415 -11.81 34.47 -2.28
CA THR A 415 -12.92 33.86 -1.54
C THR A 415 -13.65 34.81 -0.58
N ASN A 416 -13.05 35.96 -0.24
CA ASN A 416 -13.59 36.88 0.76
C ASN A 416 -14.11 38.16 0.09
N ASN A 417 -15.16 37.99 -0.72
CA ASN A 417 -15.82 39.09 -1.41
C ASN A 417 -17.18 39.42 -0.80
N PHE A 418 -17.44 40.71 -0.65
CA PHE A 418 -18.72 41.21 -0.17
C PHE A 418 -19.29 42.16 -1.19
N PHE A 419 -20.60 42.12 -1.40
CA PHE A 419 -21.28 43.02 -2.32
C PHE A 419 -22.48 43.67 -1.65
N ARG A 420 -22.70 44.95 -1.95
CA ARG A 420 -23.89 45.70 -1.54
C ARG A 420 -24.38 46.57 -2.69
N ASN A 421 -25.70 46.67 -2.82
CA ASN A 421 -26.32 47.55 -3.80
C ASN A 421 -26.60 48.91 -3.13
N PHE A 422 -26.05 49.98 -3.70
CA PHE A 422 -26.24 51.35 -3.22
C PHE A 422 -27.23 52.05 -4.12
N THR A 423 -28.18 52.78 -3.52
CA THR A 423 -29.27 53.42 -4.26
C THR A 423 -29.36 54.87 -3.85
N VAL A 424 -29.38 55.76 -4.84
CA VAL A 424 -29.69 57.19 -4.65
C VAL A 424 -30.97 57.52 -5.41
N ARG A 425 -31.78 58.39 -4.83
CA ARG A 425 -33.05 58.84 -5.39
C ARG A 425 -33.09 60.35 -5.44
N TYR A 426 -33.47 60.86 -6.61
CA TYR A 426 -33.71 62.28 -6.84
C TYR A 426 -35.19 62.50 -7.09
N TYR A 427 -35.80 63.42 -6.34
CA TYR A 427 -37.19 63.83 -6.55
C TYR A 427 -37.24 65.15 -7.32
N SER A 428 -38.06 65.22 -8.36
CA SER A 428 -38.42 66.46 -9.04
C SER A 428 -39.93 66.53 -9.26
N GLY A 429 -40.54 67.67 -8.91
CA GLY A 429 -41.99 67.85 -9.03
C GLY A 429 -42.59 68.67 -7.89
N ALA A 430 -43.92 68.67 -7.79
CA ALA A 430 -44.62 69.43 -6.77
C ALA A 430 -44.32 68.89 -5.35
N PRO A 431 -44.02 69.74 -4.35
CA PRO A 431 -43.71 69.29 -2.98
C PRO A 431 -44.76 68.33 -2.39
N GLU A 432 -46.03 68.56 -2.73
CA GLU A 432 -47.19 67.78 -2.27
C GLU A 432 -47.20 66.35 -2.80
N ALA A 433 -46.58 66.09 -3.96
CA ALA A 433 -46.51 64.77 -4.59
C ALA A 433 -45.30 63.93 -4.15
N LYS A 434 -44.40 64.49 -3.32
CA LYS A 434 -43.27 63.76 -2.77
C LYS A 434 -43.77 62.73 -1.74
N PRO A 435 -43.39 61.44 -1.84
CA PRO A 435 -43.74 60.45 -0.83
C PRO A 435 -43.24 60.88 0.56
N ALA A 436 -44.06 60.63 1.58
CA ALA A 436 -43.71 61.00 2.96
C ALA A 436 -42.54 60.19 3.52
N ASP A 437 -42.33 58.98 3.02
CA ASP A 437 -41.25 58.04 3.32
C ASP A 437 -40.08 58.13 2.32
N PHE A 438 -39.95 59.25 1.60
CA PHE A 438 -38.88 59.42 0.62
C PHE A 438 -37.50 59.46 1.30
N ASP A 439 -36.72 58.39 1.08
CA ASP A 439 -35.31 58.32 1.40
C ASP A 439 -34.46 58.67 0.16
N PRO A 440 -33.66 59.76 0.19
CA PRO A 440 -32.78 60.11 -0.91
C PRO A 440 -31.66 59.07 -1.12
N GLY A 441 -31.32 58.26 -0.11
CA GLY A 441 -30.21 57.31 -0.19
C GLY A 441 -28.88 57.96 -0.59
N PHE A 442 -27.95 57.16 -1.11
CA PHE A 442 -26.66 57.62 -1.63
C PHE A 442 -26.03 56.53 -2.52
N LEU A 443 -25.17 56.96 -3.45
CA LEU A 443 -24.23 56.05 -4.12
C LEU A 443 -22.96 55.93 -3.28
N TYR A 444 -22.31 54.78 -3.39
CA TYR A 444 -21.07 54.52 -2.70
C TYR A 444 -19.93 55.38 -3.27
N GLU A 445 -19.12 55.98 -2.39
CA GLU A 445 -17.90 56.69 -2.79
C GLU A 445 -16.66 55.83 -2.51
N ALA A 446 -15.67 55.92 -3.40
CA ALA A 446 -14.44 55.14 -3.30
C ALA A 446 -13.75 55.29 -1.94
N GLY A 447 -13.30 54.17 -1.36
CA GLY A 447 -12.60 54.15 -0.07
C GLY A 447 -13.52 54.11 1.15
N GLN A 448 -14.85 54.12 0.98
CA GLN A 448 -15.81 54.02 2.08
C GLN A 448 -16.02 52.58 2.59
N TYR A 449 -15.20 51.62 2.15
CA TYR A 449 -15.39 50.20 2.45
C TYR A 449 -15.42 49.91 3.95
N LYS A 450 -14.63 50.61 4.77
CA LYS A 450 -14.63 50.42 6.23
C LYS A 450 -15.98 50.73 6.87
N LYS A 451 -16.76 51.64 6.28
CA LYS A 451 -18.07 52.05 6.77
C LYS A 451 -19.16 51.05 6.37
N PHE A 452 -19.09 50.53 5.15
CA PHE A 452 -20.16 49.74 4.55
C PHE A 452 -19.88 48.23 4.50
N PHE A 453 -18.64 47.82 4.70
CA PHE A 453 -18.18 46.43 4.73
C PHE A 453 -17.22 46.23 5.91
N PRO A 454 -17.66 46.50 7.16
CA PRO A 454 -16.81 46.35 8.34
C PRO A 454 -16.30 44.91 8.52
N GLU A 455 -17.04 43.92 7.99
CA GLU A 455 -16.72 42.49 8.10
C GLU A 455 -15.49 42.07 7.25
N LEU A 456 -15.00 42.94 6.36
CA LEU A 456 -13.93 42.64 5.40
C LEU A 456 -12.56 42.38 6.05
N LEU A 457 -12.32 42.90 7.27
CA LEU A 457 -10.99 42.93 7.91
C LEU A 457 -10.85 41.99 9.13
N ASP A 458 -11.91 41.28 9.52
CA ASP A 458 -11.92 40.45 10.74
C ASP A 458 -11.31 39.04 10.54
N GLU A 459 -11.02 38.62 9.30
CA GLU A 459 -10.47 37.29 9.04
C GLU A 459 -8.96 37.32 8.75
N SER A 460 -8.20 36.58 9.57
CA SER A 460 -6.78 36.32 9.37
C SER A 460 -6.57 35.38 8.18
N ASN A 461 -6.42 35.93 6.99
CA ASN A 461 -6.44 35.13 5.76
C ASN A 461 -5.03 34.65 5.37
N SER A 462 -4.54 33.61 6.04
CA SER A 462 -3.48 32.78 5.47
C SER A 462 -3.97 32.11 4.19
N MET A 463 -3.05 31.90 3.25
CA MET A 463 -3.31 31.01 2.12
C MET A 463 -3.56 29.61 2.67
N ASN A 464 -4.77 29.10 2.46
CA ASN A 464 -5.08 27.78 2.96
C ASN A 464 -4.36 26.72 2.11
N LEU A 465 -3.41 25.98 2.69
CA LEU A 465 -2.64 24.94 2.00
C LEU A 465 -3.20 23.53 2.23
N ILE A 466 -4.07 23.35 3.22
CA ILE A 466 -4.69 22.06 3.55
C ILE A 466 -6.19 22.21 3.83
N SER A 467 -6.99 21.22 3.49
CA SER A 467 -8.40 21.18 3.89
C SER A 467 -8.52 20.95 5.40
N ASN A 468 -9.72 21.15 5.95
CA ASN A 468 -10.04 20.84 7.35
C ASN A 468 -9.76 19.36 7.72
N TYR A 469 -9.75 18.47 6.72
CA TYR A 469 -9.43 17.04 6.89
C TYR A 469 -7.92 16.75 6.85
N GLY A 470 -7.07 17.76 6.62
CA GLY A 470 -5.61 17.66 6.58
C GLY A 470 -5.01 17.30 5.21
N SER A 471 -5.83 17.02 4.20
CA SER A 471 -5.37 16.80 2.81
C SER A 471 -4.99 18.13 2.14
N LEU A 472 -4.19 18.11 1.08
CA LEU A 472 -3.85 19.34 0.35
C LEU A 472 -5.10 20.04 -0.21
N SER A 473 -5.20 21.35 0.03
CA SER A 473 -6.19 22.22 -0.61
C SER A 473 -5.87 22.42 -2.10
N SER A 474 -6.72 23.11 -2.86
CA SER A 474 -6.41 23.49 -4.26
C SER A 474 -5.09 24.26 -4.36
N ASN A 475 -4.88 25.21 -3.45
CA ASN A 475 -3.66 26.01 -3.34
C ASN A 475 -2.44 25.17 -2.96
N GLY A 476 -2.59 24.23 -2.01
CA GLY A 476 -1.51 23.30 -1.65
C GLY A 476 -1.14 22.34 -2.78
N LYS A 477 -2.12 21.84 -3.54
CA LYS A 477 -1.90 21.00 -4.73
C LYS A 477 -1.16 21.76 -5.82
N GLU A 478 -1.57 22.99 -6.09
CA GLU A 478 -0.93 23.85 -7.09
C GLU A 478 0.52 24.18 -6.69
N LEU A 479 0.77 24.53 -5.43
CA LEU A 479 2.13 24.69 -4.89
C LEU A 479 2.99 23.44 -5.14
N CYS A 480 2.48 22.25 -4.79
CA CYS A 480 3.18 21.00 -5.04
C CYS A 480 3.40 20.76 -6.53
N ASN A 481 2.43 21.08 -7.39
CA ASN A 481 2.54 20.93 -8.82
C ASN A 481 3.66 21.79 -9.41
N ILE A 482 3.79 23.05 -8.97
CA ILE A 482 4.91 23.91 -9.38
C ILE A 482 6.24 23.29 -8.94
N ILE A 483 6.34 22.82 -7.69
CA ILE A 483 7.57 22.21 -7.16
C ILE A 483 7.96 20.95 -7.93
N LYS A 484 7.01 20.06 -8.24
CA LYS A 484 7.25 18.83 -9.02
C LYS A 484 7.78 19.08 -10.43
N ASN A 485 7.50 20.25 -10.98
CA ASN A 485 7.90 20.66 -12.33
C ASN A 485 9.09 21.63 -12.32
N LEU A 486 9.72 21.85 -11.16
CA LEU A 486 10.93 22.67 -11.09
C LEU A 486 12.05 22.05 -11.91
N GLN A 487 12.70 22.90 -12.69
CA GLN A 487 13.95 22.52 -13.34
C GLN A 487 15.08 22.47 -12.30
N TYR A 488 16.01 21.53 -12.50
CA TYR A 488 17.21 21.47 -11.68
C TYR A 488 18.12 22.65 -12.01
N ILE A 489 18.68 23.26 -10.96
CA ILE A 489 19.68 24.32 -11.07
C ILE A 489 20.83 23.92 -10.16
N GLU A 490 22.03 23.88 -10.71
CA GLU A 490 23.24 23.65 -9.94
C GLU A 490 23.53 24.88 -9.08
N LYS A 491 23.42 24.72 -7.76
CA LYS A 491 23.77 25.78 -6.80
C LYS A 491 25.27 26.08 -6.94
N ARG A 492 25.61 27.34 -7.22
CA ARG A 492 27.00 27.81 -7.32
C ARG A 492 27.64 27.98 -5.95
#